data_AF-A0A524KLZ5-F1
#
_entry.id   AF-A0A524KLZ5-F1
#
_cell.length_a   1.000
_cell.length_b   1.000
_cell.length_c   1.000
_cell.angle_alpha   90.00
_cell.angle_beta   90.00
_cell.angle_gamma   90.00
#
_symmetry.space_group_name_H-M   'P 1'
#
loop_
_entity.id
_entity.type
_entity.pdbx_description
1 polymer ?
#
loop_
_entity_poly.entity_id
_entity_poly.type
_entity_poly.pdbx_seq_one_letter_code
_entity_poly.pdbx_strand_id
1 'polypeptide(L)'
;MSIRELLLVASGGAVGSVLRYAATGFAQRLYATGSGAAVSFPVGTLVVNVTGSFLIGVLMGLAESRAVFGAEARLLLVTGLLGGYTTFSAFSLETLLLFRAGQAGT
;
A
#
# COMPACT_ATOMS: atom_id res chain seq x y z
N MET A 1 -8.83 -17.11 16.93
CA MET A 1 -9.48 -16.13 16.05
C MET A 1 -10.86 -15.81 16.63
N SER A 2 -11.01 -14.64 17.23
CA SER A 2 -12.27 -14.14 17.78
C SER A 2 -13.00 -13.24 16.79
N ILE A 3 -14.30 -13.03 16.99
CA ILE A 3 -15.10 -12.09 16.19
C ILE A 3 -14.51 -10.68 16.22
N ARG A 4 -13.93 -10.29 17.37
CA ARG A 4 -13.33 -8.97 17.56
C ARG A 4 -12.10 -8.79 16.68
N GLU A 5 -11.22 -9.78 16.61
CA GLU A 5 -10.03 -9.76 15.76
C GLU A 5 -10.41 -9.61 14.28
N LEU A 6 -11.45 -10.33 13.83
CA LEU A 6 -11.97 -10.21 12.46
C LEU A 6 -12.47 -8.80 12.16
N LEU A 7 -13.22 -8.18 13.08
CA LEU A 7 -13.73 -6.82 12.90
C LEU A 7 -12.60 -5.78 12.84
N LEU A 8 -11.53 -5.96 13.61
CA LEU A 8 -10.36 -5.09 13.55
C LEU A 8 -9.66 -5.18 12.18
N VAL A 9 -9.42 -6.40 11.69
CA VAL A 9 -8.81 -6.59 10.36
C VAL A 9 -9.71 -6.05 9.26
N ALA A 10 -11.01 -6.33 9.31
CA ALA A 10 -11.97 -5.90 8.31
C ALA A 10 -12.12 -4.37 8.24
N SER A 11 -12.26 -3.71 9.39
CA SER A 11 -12.37 -2.23 9.45
C SER A 11 -11.09 -1.55 9.00
N GLY A 12 -9.92 -2.04 9.45
CA GLY A 12 -8.63 -1.57 8.97
C GLY A 12 -8.48 -1.75 7.46
N GLY A 13 -8.77 -2.95 6.95
CA GLY A 13 -8.67 -3.27 5.52
C GLY A 13 -9.60 -2.43 4.64
N ALA A 14 -10.83 -2.17 5.09
CA ALA A 14 -11.76 -1.30 4.40
C ALA A 14 -11.17 0.12 4.25
N VAL A 15 -10.71 0.71 5.35
CA VAL A 15 -10.07 2.04 5.32
C VAL A 15 -8.80 2.03 4.47
N GLY A 16 -7.93 1.04 4.65
CA GLY A 16 -6.68 0.89 3.89
C GLY A 16 -6.91 0.83 2.38
N SER A 17 -7.90 0.04 1.94
CA SER A 17 -8.22 -0.09 0.51
C SER A 17 -8.80 1.18 -0.10
N VAL A 18 -9.61 1.94 0.64
CA VAL A 18 -10.11 3.26 0.21
C VAL A 18 -8.96 4.26 0.12
N LEU A 19 -8.08 4.30 1.12
CA LEU A 19 -6.88 5.15 1.10
C LEU A 19 -5.96 4.81 -0.07
N ARG A 20 -5.75 3.51 -0.35
CA ARG A 20 -4.99 3.05 -1.52
C ARG A 20 -5.60 3.61 -2.81
N TYR A 21 -6.90 3.43 -3.01
CA TYR A 21 -7.58 3.91 -4.20
C TYR A 21 -7.39 5.41 -4.41
N ALA A 22 -7.59 6.20 -3.35
CA ALA A 22 -7.42 7.65 -3.39
C ALA A 22 -5.95 8.05 -3.64
N ALA A 23 -5.01 7.47 -2.89
CA ALA A 23 -3.58 7.81 -2.95
C ALA A 23 -2.96 7.40 -4.29
N THR A 24 -3.25 6.20 -4.80
CA THR A 24 -2.82 5.74 -6.13
C THR A 24 -3.30 6.71 -7.21
N GLY A 25 -4.59 7.08 -7.20
CA GLY A 25 -5.15 8.00 -8.18
C GLY A 25 -4.56 9.41 -8.10
N PHE A 26 -4.38 9.94 -6.89
CA PHE A 26 -3.78 11.24 -6.68
C PHE A 26 -2.31 11.28 -7.14
N ALA A 27 -1.50 10.31 -6.73
CA ALA A 27 -0.09 10.22 -7.11
C ALA A 27 0.08 10.04 -8.62
N GLN A 28 -0.77 9.22 -9.26
CA GLN A 28 -0.73 9.05 -10.71
C GLN A 28 -1.07 10.35 -11.46
N ARG A 29 -2.07 11.11 -10.99
CA ARG A 29 -2.44 12.41 -11.59
C ARG A 29 -1.33 13.44 -11.46
N LEU A 30 -0.72 13.52 -10.28
CA LEU A 30 0.40 14.44 -10.02
C LEU A 30 1.62 14.13 -10.90
N TYR A 31 1.89 12.85 -11.13
CA TYR A 31 2.95 12.44 -12.05
C TYR A 31 2.63 12.81 -13.51
N ALA A 32 1.39 12.57 -13.96
CA ALA A 32 0.95 12.85 -15.32
C ALA A 32 1.00 14.36 -15.67
N THR A 33 0.69 15.25 -14.73
CA THR A 33 0.74 16.71 -14.96
C THR A 33 2.16 17.26 -15.08
N GLY A 34 3.15 16.63 -14.44
CA GLY A 34 4.54 17.11 -14.42
C GLY A 34 5.48 16.48 -15.45
N SER A 35 5.19 15.27 -15.93
CA SER A 35 6.16 14.47 -16.70
C SER A 35 6.09 14.65 -18.22
N GLY A 36 4.98 15.16 -18.78
CA GLY A 36 4.77 15.26 -20.24
C GLY A 36 4.92 13.92 -20.98
N ALA A 37 5.02 12.81 -20.24
CA ALA A 37 5.55 11.55 -20.74
C ALA A 37 4.42 10.67 -21.29
N ALA A 38 4.64 10.14 -22.50
CA ALA A 38 3.79 9.15 -23.14
C ALA A 38 3.84 7.76 -22.46
N VAL A 39 4.67 7.59 -21.42
CA VAL A 39 4.89 6.32 -20.74
C VAL A 39 4.04 6.27 -19.46
N SER A 40 3.08 5.34 -19.41
CA SER A 40 2.17 5.14 -18.28
C SER A 40 2.84 4.35 -17.14
N PHE A 41 3.92 4.88 -16.57
CA PHE A 41 4.55 4.23 -15.42
C PHE A 41 3.61 4.28 -14.19
N PRO A 42 3.41 3.17 -13.46
CA PRO A 42 2.44 3.06 -12.36
C PRO A 42 2.97 3.66 -11.05
N VAL A 43 3.28 4.96 -11.06
CA VAL A 43 3.79 5.68 -9.88
C VAL A 43 2.85 5.56 -8.69
N GLY A 44 1.54 5.58 -8.92
CA GLY A 44 0.57 5.47 -7.83
C GLY A 44 0.72 4.18 -7.02
N THR A 45 0.89 3.04 -7.69
CA THR A 45 1.07 1.73 -7.03
C THR A 45 2.43 1.63 -6.33
N LEU A 46 3.48 2.24 -6.91
CA LEU A 46 4.79 2.29 -6.26
C LEU A 46 4.75 3.11 -4.96
N VAL A 47 4.11 4.29 -4.99
CA VAL A 47 4.00 5.19 -3.83
C VAL A 47 3.29 4.51 -2.66
N VAL A 48 2.14 3.87 -2.89
CA VAL A 48 1.40 3.21 -1.80
C VAL A 48 2.17 2.03 -1.20
N ASN A 49 2.89 1.25 -2.02
CA ASN A 49 3.69 0.13 -1.51
C ASN A 49 4.93 0.59 -0.74
N VAL A 50 5.66 1.60 -1.23
CA VAL A 50 6.86 2.13 -0.55
C VAL A 50 6.47 2.80 0.77
N THR A 51 5.49 3.71 0.74
CA THR A 51 5.04 4.41 1.95
C THR A 51 4.42 3.45 2.96
N GLY A 52 3.61 2.49 2.49
CA GLY A 52 3.02 1.46 3.35
C GLY A 52 4.08 0.58 4.01
N SER A 53 5.06 0.08 3.24
CA SER A 53 6.14 -0.77 3.78
C SER A 53 7.02 -0.03 4.78
N PHE A 54 7.32 1.25 4.52
CA PHE A 54 8.03 2.11 5.47
C PHE A 54 7.24 2.26 6.78
N LEU A 55 5.94 2.54 6.71
CA LEU A 55 5.08 2.66 7.89
C LEU A 55 4.98 1.34 8.67
N ILE A 56 4.92 0.19 7.99
CA ILE A 56 4.98 -1.12 8.65
C ILE A 56 6.30 -1.25 9.44
N GLY A 57 7.44 -0.93 8.82
CA GLY A 57 8.75 -0.97 9.48
C GLY A 57 8.82 -0.08 10.72
N VAL A 58 8.33 1.16 10.62
CA VAL A 58 8.28 2.10 11.75
C VAL A 58 7.38 1.55 12.88
N LEU A 59 6.18 1.08 12.56
CA LEU A 59 5.25 0.57 13.56
C LEU A 59 5.78 -0.68 14.26
N MET A 60 6.37 -1.61 13.51
CA MET A 60 6.95 -2.84 14.07
C MET A 60 8.16 -2.53 14.94
N GLY A 61 9.07 -1.65 14.50
CA GLY A 61 10.22 -1.22 15.30
C GLY A 61 9.82 -0.51 16.60
N LEU A 62 8.77 0.33 16.56
CA LEU A 62 8.20 0.96 17.76
C LEU A 62 7.52 -0.05 18.69
N ALA A 63 6.83 -1.04 18.12
CA ALA A 63 6.15 -2.07 18.89
C ALA A 63 7.14 -2.99 19.64
N GLU A 64 8.30 -3.27 19.06
CA GLU A 64 9.38 -4.05 19.70
C GLU A 64 10.13 -3.24 20.76
N SER A 65 10.43 -1.97 20.47
CA SER A 65 11.29 -1.16 21.35
C SER A 65 10.59 -0.58 22.58
N ARG A 66 9.27 -0.37 22.53
CA ARG A 66 8.55 0.35 23.60
C ARG A 66 7.30 -0.34 24.14
N ALA A 67 6.96 -1.55 23.66
CA ALA A 67 5.72 -2.26 23.99
C ALA A 67 4.44 -1.41 23.82
N VAL A 68 4.48 -0.39 22.95
CA VAL A 68 3.43 0.66 22.86
C VAL A 68 2.14 0.14 22.23
N PHE A 69 2.23 -0.89 21.39
CA PHE A 69 1.08 -1.39 20.64
C PHE A 69 0.82 -2.88 20.92
N GLY A 70 -0.32 -3.16 21.54
CA GLY A 70 -0.81 -4.52 21.79
C GLY A 70 -1.24 -5.26 20.51
N ALA A 71 -1.54 -6.56 20.63
CA ALA A 71 -1.87 -7.43 19.50
C ALA A 71 -3.02 -6.88 18.62
N GLU A 72 -4.01 -6.24 19.24
CA GLU A 72 -5.17 -5.69 18.54
C GLU A 72 -4.82 -4.50 17.65
N ALA A 73 -3.93 -3.62 18.13
CA ALA A 73 -3.44 -2.51 17.32
C ALA A 73 -2.63 -3.02 16.12
N ARG A 74 -1.88 -4.12 16.27
CA ARG A 74 -1.17 -4.74 15.14
C ARG A 74 -2.14 -5.30 14.11
N LEU A 75 -3.21 -5.98 14.55
CA LEU A 75 -4.25 -6.48 13.65
C LEU A 75 -4.95 -5.35 12.89
N LEU A 76 -5.32 -4.26 13.57
CA LEU A 76 -5.99 -3.12 12.96
C LEU A 76 -5.07 -2.35 12.00
N LEU A 77 -3.88 -1.98 12.46
CA LEU A 77 -3.00 -1.06 11.74
C LEU A 77 -2.13 -1.77 10.70
N VAL A 78 -1.52 -2.91 11.04
CA VAL A 78 -0.58 -3.60 10.15
C VAL A 78 -1.34 -4.53 9.23
N THR A 79 -2.07 -5.51 9.78
CA THR A 79 -2.76 -6.51 8.98
C THR A 79 -3.96 -5.91 8.22
N GLY A 80 -4.77 -5.09 8.89
CA GLY A 80 -5.92 -4.43 8.29
C GLY A 80 -5.51 -3.25 7.42
N LEU A 81 -5.19 -2.11 8.04
CA LEU A 81 -4.99 -0.84 7.35
C LEU A 81 -3.83 -0.86 6.36
N LEU A 82 -2.61 -1.16 6.81
CA LEU A 82 -1.44 -1.17 5.92
C LEU A 82 -1.48 -2.37 4.94
N GLY A 83 -2.07 -3.49 5.34
CA GLY A 83 -2.35 -4.61 4.44
C GLY A 83 -3.32 -4.28 3.31
N GLY A 84 -4.38 -3.51 3.59
CA GLY A 84 -5.31 -3.01 2.57
C GLY A 84 -4.77 -1.83 1.76
N TYR A 85 -3.87 -1.04 2.35
CA TYR A 85 -3.23 0.12 1.73
C TYR A 85 -2.13 -0.27 0.72
N THR A 86 -1.40 -1.35 0.99
CA THR A 86 -0.38 -1.91 0.08
C THR A 86 -1.01 -2.91 -0.90
N THR A 87 -0.33 -3.22 -2.00
CA THR A 87 -0.85 -4.18 -2.99
C THR A 87 0.26 -4.81 -3.84
N PHE A 88 0.45 -6.12 -3.69
CA PHE A 88 1.35 -6.88 -4.56
C PHE A 88 0.70 -7.23 -5.90
N SER A 89 -0.60 -7.55 -5.92
CA SER A 89 -1.31 -7.96 -7.13
C SER A 89 -1.33 -6.89 -8.21
N ALA A 90 -1.58 -5.62 -7.85
CA ALA A 90 -1.51 -4.52 -8.82
C ALA A 90 -0.08 -4.31 -9.31
N PHE A 91 0.91 -4.32 -8.41
CA PHE A 91 2.32 -4.18 -8.75
C PHE A 91 2.78 -5.26 -9.76
N SER A 92 2.42 -6.52 -9.53
CA SER A 92 2.77 -7.62 -10.44
C SER A 92 2.10 -7.47 -11.81
N LEU A 93 0.82 -7.11 -11.85
CA LEU A 93 0.09 -6.92 -13.10
C LEU A 93 0.68 -5.77 -13.91
N GLU A 94 0.92 -4.62 -13.29
CA GLU A 94 1.49 -3.45 -13.95
C GLU A 94 2.92 -3.71 -14.43
N THR A 95 3.72 -4.43 -13.64
CA THR A 95 5.05 -4.89 -14.06
C THR A 95 4.96 -5.76 -15.32
N LEU A 96 4.06 -6.75 -15.34
CA LEU A 96 3.84 -7.61 -16.51
C LEU A 96 3.40 -6.80 -17.74
N LEU A 97 2.56 -5.78 -17.56
CA LEU A 97 2.11 -4.90 -18.63
C LEU A 97 3.26 -4.06 -19.20
N LEU A 98 4.13 -3.49 -18.34
CA LEU A 98 5.32 -2.77 -18.77
C LEU A 98 6.27 -3.67 -19.57
N PHE A 99 6.48 -4.91 -19.12
CA PHE A 99 7.27 -5.90 -19.85
C PHE A 99 6.68 -6.20 -21.23
N ARG A 100 5.37 -6.45 -21.32
CA ARG A 100 4.69 -6.72 -22.60
C ARG A 100 4.74 -5.52 -23.55
N ALA A 101 4.78 -4.30 -23.02
CA ALA A 101 4.90 -3.07 -23.81
C ALA A 101 6.34 -2.76 -24.26
N GLY A 102 7.34 -3.57 -23.89
CA GLY A 102 8.75 -3.25 -24.15
C GLY A 102 9.26 -2.06 -23.33
N GLN A 103 8.56 -1.69 -22.25
CA GLN A 103 8.86 -0.54 -21.39
C GLN A 103 9.57 -0.96 -20.09
N ALA A 104 10.14 -2.16 -20.03
CA ALA A 104 10.77 -2.70 -18.83
C ALA A 104 12.14 -2.08 -18.49
N GLY A 105 12.59 -1.05 -19.21
CA GLY A 105 13.93 -0.47 -19.02
C GLY A 105 15.01 -1.43 -19.53
N THR A 106 15.14 -1.51 -20.86
CA THR A 106 16.27 -2.11 -21.59
C THR A 106 16.84 -1.05 -22.50
#